data_AF-A0A2H0Z7U5-F1
#
_entry.id   AF-A0A2H0Z7U5-F1
#
_cell.length_a   1.000
_cell.length_b   1.000
_cell.length_c   1.000
_cell.angle_alpha   90.00
_cell.angle_beta   90.00
_cell.angle_gamma   90.00
#
_symmetry.space_group_name_H-M   'P 1'
#
loop_
_entity.id
_entity.type
_entity.pdbx_description
1 polymer ?
#
loop_
_entity_poly.entity_id
_entity_poly.type
_entity_poly.pdbx_seq_one_letter_code
_entity_poly.pdbx_strand_id
1 'polypeptide(L)'
;MRLSTEIRRAGAGSRGGSCLSLIFALLFFPASANPEKGATAGEAEWQRLSAEGKIELLGILTGGRLDILRRPRFEAYQTEIGEFYRSGGYTLKWVRNSRPTTTARGVIKQLQAADNKGLPAQDYDSPLWAERLAALEQPGRPASESQLLQFDLALTICAMRYILDLHLGRINPLVFHSTLEAGPDIRGPSDFLRKRVLSAEDVAGAFSALEPPFPSYRRLVKAVWRYRQLSGEDDGEPLPASKTVIKPGDSYSGVPRLTRLLRAR
;
A
#
# COMPACT_ATOMS: atom_id res chain seq x y z
N MET A 1 -57.29 -19.63 -27.70
CA MET A 1 -57.43 -19.92 -26.25
C MET A 1 -56.59 -18.87 -25.54
N ARG A 2 -57.09 -17.83 -24.83
CA ARG A 2 -58.32 -17.59 -24.04
C ARG A 2 -58.46 -18.42 -22.76
N LEU A 3 -58.82 -17.72 -21.67
CA LEU A 3 -59.00 -18.14 -20.26
C LEU A 3 -57.66 -18.26 -19.49
N SER A 4 -57.28 -17.44 -18.50
CA SER A 4 -57.98 -16.71 -17.42
C SER A 4 -58.55 -17.62 -16.32
N THR A 5 -58.21 -17.38 -15.04
CA THR A 5 -59.11 -17.20 -13.87
C THR A 5 -58.31 -16.70 -12.64
N GLU A 6 -58.86 -15.76 -11.85
CA GLU A 6 -58.35 -15.34 -10.52
C GLU A 6 -58.67 -16.35 -9.39
N ILE A 7 -58.21 -16.09 -8.15
CA ILE A 7 -59.00 -15.96 -6.89
C ILE A 7 -57.99 -15.69 -5.74
N ARG A 8 -57.96 -14.52 -5.06
CA ARG A 8 -58.78 -14.02 -3.91
C ARG A 8 -58.80 -14.97 -2.69
N ARG A 9 -58.83 -14.58 -1.40
CA ARG A 9 -58.91 -13.33 -0.61
C ARG A 9 -58.47 -13.68 0.84
N ALA A 10 -57.71 -12.85 1.58
CA ALA A 10 -58.12 -11.81 2.57
C ALA A 10 -58.60 -12.25 3.98
N GLY A 11 -58.21 -11.45 4.99
CA GLY A 11 -58.60 -11.52 6.43
C GLY A 11 -57.44 -11.05 7.32
N ALA A 12 -57.36 -9.89 8.00
CA ALA A 12 -58.28 -8.82 8.45
C ALA A 12 -58.84 -8.96 9.90
N GLY A 13 -58.43 -8.04 10.80
CA GLY A 13 -58.99 -7.78 12.15
C GLY A 13 -57.89 -7.40 13.18
N SER A 14 -57.80 -6.21 13.82
CA SER A 14 -58.77 -5.39 14.61
C SER A 14 -58.81 -5.80 16.10
N ARG A 15 -58.82 -4.95 17.16
CA ARG A 15 -58.75 -3.46 17.38
C ARG A 15 -58.65 -3.15 18.91
N GLY A 16 -58.27 -1.92 19.28
CA GLY A 16 -58.56 -1.25 20.59
C GLY A 16 -57.72 -1.71 21.79
N GLY A 17 -57.45 -0.95 22.88
CA GLY A 17 -57.76 0.43 23.34
C GLY A 17 -57.04 0.68 24.70
N SER A 18 -57.15 1.81 25.43
CA SER A 18 -57.85 3.09 25.23
C SER A 18 -57.30 4.20 26.17
N CYS A 19 -57.95 5.37 26.18
CA CYS A 19 -57.85 6.57 27.04
C CYS A 19 -57.04 6.59 28.36
N LEU A 20 -56.32 7.70 28.59
CA LEU A 20 -56.64 8.65 29.68
C LEU A 20 -56.00 10.04 29.45
N SER A 21 -56.80 11.10 29.61
CA SER A 21 -56.38 12.51 29.51
C SER A 21 -55.95 13.06 30.87
N LEU A 22 -55.04 14.04 30.88
CA LEU A 22 -54.85 14.97 32.00
C LEU A 22 -54.40 16.35 31.50
N ILE A 23 -54.81 17.39 32.22
CA ILE A 23 -54.78 18.81 31.83
C ILE A 23 -53.74 19.55 32.68
N PHE A 24 -53.07 20.55 32.10
CA PHE A 24 -52.26 21.68 32.65
C PHE A 24 -50.95 21.84 31.84
N ALA A 25 -50.43 23.02 31.53
CA ALA A 25 -50.94 24.40 31.67
C ALA A 25 -50.31 25.30 30.59
N LEU A 26 -50.96 26.42 30.27
CA LEU A 26 -50.35 27.49 29.48
C LEU A 26 -49.31 28.25 30.33
N LEU A 27 -48.04 28.17 29.94
CA LEU A 27 -47.02 29.15 30.30
C LEU A 27 -46.36 29.69 29.03
N PHE A 28 -46.25 31.02 28.98
CA PHE A 28 -45.71 31.78 27.85
C PHE A 28 -44.28 32.25 28.21
N PHE A 29 -43.48 32.62 27.20
CA PHE A 29 -42.07 33.09 27.26
C PHE A 29 -40.97 32.03 27.50
N PRO A 30 -39.77 32.24 26.91
CA PRO A 30 -39.53 32.68 25.54
C PRO A 30 -38.60 31.71 24.78
N ALA A 31 -38.49 31.90 23.47
CA ALA A 31 -37.49 31.21 22.66
C ALA A 31 -36.07 31.66 23.05
N SER A 32 -35.41 30.89 23.92
CA SER A 32 -33.96 30.99 24.11
C SER A 32 -33.28 30.08 23.08
N ALA A 33 -32.79 30.68 22.00
CA ALA A 33 -32.02 29.98 20.99
C ALA A 33 -30.65 29.62 21.57
N ASN A 34 -30.55 28.45 22.20
CA ASN A 34 -29.27 27.84 22.50
C ASN A 34 -28.77 27.16 21.21
N PRO A 35 -27.71 27.67 20.55
CA PRO A 35 -26.95 26.85 19.64
C PRO A 35 -26.20 25.83 20.50
N GLU A 36 -26.81 24.68 20.76
CA GLU A 36 -26.02 23.51 21.08
C GLU A 36 -25.12 23.26 19.89
N LYS A 37 -23.87 23.73 20.02
CA LYS A 37 -22.73 23.20 19.29
C LYS A 37 -22.59 21.73 19.70
N GLY A 38 -23.45 20.90 19.12
CA GLY A 38 -23.09 19.54 18.79
C GLY A 38 -21.80 19.66 18.00
N ALA A 39 -20.68 19.41 18.68
CA ALA A 39 -19.39 19.31 18.05
C ALA A 39 -19.47 18.09 17.14
N THR A 40 -19.84 18.32 15.88
CA THR A 40 -19.58 17.38 14.81
C THR A 40 -18.09 17.06 14.92
N ALA A 41 -17.78 15.82 15.27
CA ALA A 41 -16.42 15.35 15.37
C ALA A 41 -15.78 15.63 14.02
N GLY A 42 -14.89 16.64 13.98
CA GLY A 42 -14.51 17.28 12.73
C GLY A 42 -14.06 16.22 11.73
N GLU A 43 -14.65 16.22 10.54
CA GLU A 43 -14.25 15.35 9.44
C GLU A 43 -12.79 15.66 9.14
N ALA A 44 -11.86 14.94 9.78
CA ALA A 44 -10.49 15.41 9.90
C ALA A 44 -9.91 15.60 8.50
N GLU A 45 -9.64 16.85 8.14
CA GLU A 45 -9.52 17.20 6.74
C GLU A 45 -8.24 16.62 6.15
N TRP A 46 -8.28 16.14 4.92
CA TRP A 46 -7.07 15.71 4.24
C TRP A 46 -6.18 16.94 4.03
N GLN A 47 -4.88 16.82 4.30
CA GLN A 47 -4.01 17.99 4.38
C GLN A 47 -3.74 18.56 2.99
N ARG A 48 -4.45 19.65 2.66
CA ARG A 48 -4.35 20.36 1.39
C ARG A 48 -3.07 21.19 1.37
N LEU A 49 -2.34 21.14 0.26
CA LEU A 49 -1.16 21.99 0.07
C LEU A 49 -1.55 23.46 -0.10
N SER A 50 -0.72 24.34 0.46
CA SER A 50 -0.68 25.77 0.17
C SER A 50 -0.35 26.05 -1.31
N ALA A 51 -0.35 27.33 -1.70
CA ALA A 51 0.10 27.71 -3.04
C ALA A 51 1.60 27.40 -3.22
N GLU A 52 2.39 27.65 -2.18
CA GLU A 52 3.82 27.44 -2.08
C GLU A 52 4.16 25.94 -2.14
N GLY A 53 3.49 25.11 -1.32
CA GLY A 53 3.66 23.66 -1.33
C GLY A 53 3.21 23.02 -2.64
N LYS A 54 2.20 23.59 -3.33
CA LYS A 54 1.84 23.16 -4.68
C LYS A 54 2.92 23.53 -5.71
N ILE A 55 3.56 24.69 -5.59
CA ILE A 55 4.70 25.09 -6.45
C ILE A 55 5.89 24.16 -6.20
N GLU A 56 6.21 23.84 -4.94
CA GLU A 56 7.26 22.86 -4.59
C GLU A 56 6.98 21.48 -5.22
N LEU A 57 5.76 20.94 -5.04
CA LEU A 57 5.35 19.68 -5.65
C LEU A 57 5.48 19.69 -7.18
N LEU A 58 5.00 20.74 -7.84
CA LEU A 58 5.08 20.85 -9.30
C LEU A 58 6.52 21.02 -9.79
N GLY A 59 7.38 21.71 -9.05
CA GLY A 59 8.82 21.80 -9.32
C GLY A 59 9.51 20.44 -9.25
N ILE A 60 9.27 19.68 -8.17
CA ILE A 60 9.81 18.33 -7.98
C ILE A 60 9.30 17.38 -9.09
N LEU A 61 8.00 17.43 -9.41
CA LEU A 61 7.42 16.63 -10.50
C LEU A 61 8.03 16.97 -11.85
N THR A 62 8.24 18.26 -12.16
CA THR A 62 8.85 18.72 -13.42
C THR A 62 10.31 18.28 -13.52
N GLY A 63 11.07 18.37 -12.42
CA GLY A 63 12.46 17.90 -12.36
C GLY A 63 12.63 16.38 -12.36
N GLY A 64 11.56 15.61 -12.08
CA GLY A 64 11.57 14.14 -12.10
C GLY A 64 12.48 13.51 -11.04
N ARG A 65 12.87 14.28 -10.01
CA ARG A 65 13.88 13.91 -9.03
C ARG A 65 13.49 14.37 -7.62
N LEU A 66 13.60 13.47 -6.63
CA LEU A 66 13.42 13.75 -5.22
C LEU A 66 14.62 13.22 -4.43
N ASP A 67 15.47 14.13 -3.93
CA ASP A 67 16.78 13.80 -3.37
C ASP A 67 16.76 12.93 -2.10
N ILE A 68 15.67 12.98 -1.32
CA ILE A 68 15.57 12.16 -0.11
C ILE A 68 15.43 10.66 -0.40
N LEU A 69 15.10 10.25 -1.63
CA LEU A 69 14.94 8.85 -2.03
C LEU A 69 16.29 8.18 -2.30
N ARG A 70 16.43 6.87 -1.98
CA ARG A 70 17.63 6.11 -2.37
C ARG A 70 17.79 6.02 -3.89
N ARG A 71 16.68 6.01 -4.62
CA ARG A 71 16.62 6.19 -6.08
C ARG A 71 15.95 7.54 -6.37
N PRO A 72 16.70 8.66 -6.49
CA PRO A 72 16.11 9.99 -6.62
C PRO A 72 15.25 10.19 -7.87
N ARG A 73 15.66 9.58 -8.98
CA ARG A 73 15.08 9.71 -10.32
C ARG A 73 13.80 8.88 -10.51
N PHE A 74 12.71 9.51 -10.93
CA PHE A 74 11.39 8.90 -11.13
C PHE A 74 10.71 9.33 -12.44
N GLU A 75 11.47 9.74 -13.45
CA GLU A 75 10.97 10.28 -14.73
C GLU A 75 9.91 9.36 -15.38
N ALA A 76 10.15 8.05 -15.39
CA ALA A 76 9.21 7.03 -15.90
C ALA A 76 7.84 6.98 -15.18
N TYR A 77 7.68 7.69 -14.06
CA TYR A 77 6.46 7.74 -13.24
C TYR A 77 5.87 9.14 -13.15
N GLN A 78 6.50 10.18 -13.74
CA GLN A 78 6.08 11.59 -13.60
C GLN A 78 4.60 11.80 -13.93
N THR A 79 4.12 11.24 -15.03
CA THR A 79 2.72 11.35 -15.47
C THR A 79 1.76 10.74 -14.45
N GLU A 80 2.01 9.51 -14.01
CA GLU A 80 1.15 8.80 -13.04
C GLU A 80 1.10 9.52 -11.69
N ILE A 81 2.24 10.00 -11.20
CA ILE A 81 2.31 10.74 -9.93
C ILE A 81 1.63 12.11 -10.08
N GLY A 82 1.85 12.82 -11.19
CA GLY A 82 1.16 14.08 -11.50
C GLY A 82 -0.36 13.91 -11.51
N GLU A 83 -0.85 12.85 -12.16
CA GLU A 83 -2.27 12.46 -12.18
C GLU A 83 -2.81 12.11 -10.79
N PHE A 84 -2.02 11.43 -9.94
CA PHE A 84 -2.40 11.09 -8.57
C PHE A 84 -2.68 12.35 -7.72
N TYR A 85 -1.78 13.33 -7.75
CA TYR A 85 -1.98 14.59 -7.01
C TYR A 85 -3.00 15.51 -7.68
N ARG A 86 -3.05 15.58 -9.01
CA ARG A 86 -4.02 16.40 -9.76
C ARG A 86 -5.45 15.95 -9.52
N SER A 87 -5.73 14.66 -9.69
CA SER A 87 -7.05 14.06 -9.39
C SER A 87 -7.40 14.15 -7.91
N GLY A 88 -6.39 14.08 -7.04
CA GLY A 88 -6.51 14.29 -5.59
C GLY A 88 -6.57 15.74 -5.14
N GLY A 89 -6.68 16.73 -6.04
CA GLY A 89 -6.82 18.14 -5.70
C GLY A 89 -5.62 18.76 -4.97
N TYR A 90 -4.40 18.29 -5.24
CA TYR A 90 -3.14 18.70 -4.58
C TYR A 90 -3.20 18.61 -3.05
N THR A 91 -3.75 17.51 -2.57
CA THR A 91 -3.91 17.20 -1.15
C THR A 91 -3.10 15.97 -0.81
N LEU A 92 -2.34 16.00 0.29
CA LEU A 92 -1.52 14.89 0.77
C LEU A 92 -2.38 13.64 1.03
N LYS A 93 -1.85 12.44 0.74
CA LYS A 93 -2.61 11.16 0.75
C LYS A 93 -2.18 10.19 1.84
N TRP A 94 -1.02 10.42 2.43
CA TRP A 94 -0.39 9.62 3.46
C TRP A 94 -0.28 10.37 4.80
N VAL A 95 -0.56 11.68 4.79
CA VAL A 95 -0.56 12.57 5.95
C VAL A 95 -1.98 13.09 6.23
N ARG A 96 -2.36 13.10 7.52
CA ARG A 96 -3.60 13.72 8.03
C ARG A 96 -3.28 14.38 9.38
N ASN A 97 -3.70 15.63 9.59
CA ASN A 97 -3.38 16.43 10.78
C ASN A 97 -1.86 16.43 11.11
N SER A 98 -1.01 16.63 10.10
CA SER A 98 0.46 16.57 10.17
C SER A 98 1.05 15.26 10.70
N ARG A 99 0.32 14.13 10.64
CA ARG A 99 0.80 12.80 11.06
C ARG A 99 0.60 11.73 9.98
N PRO A 100 1.49 10.72 9.90
CA PRO A 100 1.31 9.58 9.00
C PRO A 100 0.04 8.77 9.33
N THR A 101 -0.79 8.50 8.32
CA THR A 101 -2.02 7.69 8.46
C THR A 101 -1.72 6.23 8.79
N THR A 102 -2.72 5.50 9.29
CA THR A 102 -2.66 4.03 9.46
C THR A 102 -2.35 3.34 8.13
N THR A 103 -3.01 3.76 7.05
CA THR A 103 -2.77 3.29 5.68
C THR A 103 -1.33 3.53 5.24
N ALA A 104 -0.76 4.72 5.49
CA ALA A 104 0.64 5.02 5.16
C ALA A 104 1.62 4.05 5.85
N ARG A 105 1.41 3.75 7.13
CA ARG A 105 2.20 2.74 7.88
C ARG A 105 1.97 1.33 7.35
N GLY A 106 0.75 1.01 6.90
CA GLY A 106 0.43 -0.23 6.20
C GLY A 106 1.24 -0.40 4.91
N VAL A 107 1.29 0.65 4.07
CA VAL A 107 2.09 0.66 2.84
C VAL A 107 3.58 0.53 3.16
N ILE A 108 4.10 1.31 4.11
CA ILE A 108 5.51 1.23 4.54
C ILE A 108 5.88 -0.21 4.96
N LYS A 109 5.01 -0.90 5.72
CA LYS A 109 5.23 -2.32 6.07
C LYS A 109 5.30 -3.23 4.85
N GLN A 110 4.48 -3.01 3.81
CA GLN A 110 4.58 -3.77 2.55
C GLN A 110 5.87 -3.48 1.81
N LEU A 111 6.31 -2.22 1.75
CA LEU A 111 7.59 -1.83 1.12
C LEU A 111 8.79 -2.44 1.84
N GLN A 112 8.77 -2.43 3.18
CA GLN A 112 9.80 -3.08 4.01
C GLN A 112 9.79 -4.61 3.86
N ALA A 113 8.62 -5.20 3.63
CA ALA A 113 8.44 -6.62 3.38
C ALA A 113 8.54 -7.01 1.89
N ALA A 114 8.83 -6.09 0.96
CA ALA A 114 8.90 -6.36 -0.48
C ALA A 114 9.87 -7.49 -0.83
N ASP A 115 10.92 -7.60 -0.01
CA ASP A 115 11.93 -8.64 -0.03
C ASP A 115 11.32 -10.05 0.01
N ASN A 116 10.22 -10.24 0.73
CA ASN A 116 9.46 -11.49 0.84
C ASN A 116 8.70 -11.87 -0.45
N LYS A 117 8.72 -11.00 -1.46
CA LYS A 117 8.19 -11.23 -2.83
C LYS A 117 9.31 -11.36 -3.86
N GLY A 118 10.58 -11.43 -3.42
CA GLY A 118 11.75 -11.44 -4.31
C GLY A 118 12.15 -10.05 -4.83
N LEU A 119 11.61 -8.98 -4.25
CA LEU A 119 11.88 -7.60 -4.65
C LEU A 119 12.76 -6.91 -3.59
N PRO A 120 14.03 -6.59 -3.86
CA PRO A 120 14.92 -5.91 -2.92
C PRO A 120 14.27 -4.70 -2.22
N ALA A 121 13.94 -4.83 -0.93
CA ALA A 121 13.12 -3.84 -0.21
C ALA A 121 13.82 -2.48 -0.10
N GLN A 122 15.15 -2.50 -0.19
CA GLN A 122 15.99 -1.33 -0.24
C GLN A 122 15.68 -0.36 -1.41
N ASP A 123 15.14 -0.85 -2.52
CA ASP A 123 14.79 -0.02 -3.69
C ASP A 123 13.45 0.72 -3.52
N TYR A 124 12.71 0.40 -2.45
CA TYR A 124 11.52 1.10 -1.97
C TYR A 124 11.77 1.78 -0.63
N ASP A 125 13.03 2.17 -0.38
CA ASP A 125 13.50 2.93 0.78
C ASP A 125 13.25 2.27 2.15
N SER A 126 13.12 0.94 2.20
CA SER A 126 12.95 0.15 3.45
C SER A 126 13.75 0.66 4.68
N PRO A 127 15.08 0.91 4.60
CA PRO A 127 15.86 1.39 5.75
C PRO A 127 15.60 2.86 6.15
N LEU A 128 15.04 3.69 5.26
CA LEU A 128 14.86 5.13 5.49
C LEU A 128 13.51 5.46 6.15
N TRP A 129 12.53 4.56 6.11
CA TRP A 129 11.18 4.84 6.61
C TRP A 129 11.09 5.07 8.12
N ALA A 130 11.94 4.41 8.92
CA ALA A 130 11.93 4.57 10.38
C ALA A 130 12.31 6.01 10.78
N GLU A 131 13.39 6.55 10.19
CA GLU A 131 13.84 7.93 10.42
C GLU A 131 12.81 8.94 9.91
N ARG A 132 12.27 8.74 8.70
CA ARG A 132 11.24 9.62 8.12
C ARG A 132 9.97 9.70 8.97
N LEU A 133 9.50 8.56 9.49
CA LEU A 133 8.36 8.53 10.41
C LEU A 133 8.69 9.28 11.71
N ALA A 134 9.86 9.03 12.31
CA ALA A 134 10.28 9.71 13.53
C ALA A 134 10.43 11.24 13.33
N ALA A 135 10.89 11.69 12.17
CA ALA A 135 11.02 13.11 11.83
C ALA A 135 9.68 13.85 11.76
N LEU A 136 8.60 13.17 11.36
CA LEU A 136 7.24 13.75 11.35
C LEU A 136 6.55 13.72 12.72
N GLU A 137 7.03 12.89 13.66
CA GLU A 137 6.39 12.66 14.95
C GLU A 137 7.19 13.21 16.15
N GLN A 138 8.14 14.13 15.90
CA GLN A 138 8.96 14.74 16.94
C GLN A 138 8.10 15.54 17.96
N PRO A 139 8.11 15.18 19.25
CA PRO A 139 7.38 15.93 20.27
C PRO A 139 7.84 17.39 20.35
N GLY A 140 6.89 18.33 20.44
CA GLY A 140 7.17 19.76 20.55
C GLY A 140 7.70 20.44 19.28
N ARG A 141 7.91 19.70 18.17
CA ARG A 141 8.38 20.26 16.90
C ARG A 141 7.48 19.79 15.74
N PRO A 142 6.44 20.55 15.35
CA PRO A 142 5.63 20.20 14.20
C PRO A 142 6.48 20.21 12.92
N ALA A 143 6.27 19.23 12.05
CA ALA A 143 6.92 19.18 10.75
C ALA A 143 6.42 20.32 9.83
N SER A 144 7.32 20.87 9.01
CA SER A 144 6.96 21.85 8.00
C SER A 144 6.16 21.23 6.86
N GLU A 145 5.43 22.04 6.09
CA GLU A 145 4.68 21.56 4.93
C GLU A 145 5.59 20.85 3.90
N SER A 146 6.80 21.38 3.65
CA SER A 146 7.80 20.74 2.79
C SER A 146 8.22 19.36 3.32
N GLN A 147 8.40 19.18 4.63
CA GLN A 147 8.68 17.85 5.21
C GLN A 147 7.52 16.86 5.01
N LEU A 148 6.28 17.33 5.21
CA LEU A 148 5.07 16.51 4.99
C LEU A 148 4.91 16.13 3.51
N LEU A 149 5.11 17.10 2.60
CA LEU A 149 5.09 16.91 1.15
C LEU A 149 6.15 15.91 0.69
N GLN A 150 7.40 16.08 1.11
CA GLN A 150 8.48 15.18 0.71
C GLN A 150 8.23 13.75 1.21
N PHE A 151 7.72 13.57 2.43
CA PHE A 151 7.30 12.26 2.94
C PHE A 151 6.19 11.64 2.08
N ASP A 152 5.12 12.40 1.79
CA ASP A 152 3.95 11.96 1.04
C ASP A 152 4.32 11.55 -0.40
N LEU A 153 5.13 12.40 -1.05
CA LEU A 153 5.64 12.18 -2.40
C LEU A 153 6.61 11.00 -2.46
N ALA A 154 7.51 10.86 -1.49
CA ALA A 154 8.41 9.71 -1.41
C ALA A 154 7.62 8.40 -1.26
N LEU A 155 6.61 8.35 -0.40
CA LEU A 155 5.81 7.15 -0.21
C LEU A 155 4.99 6.82 -1.46
N THR A 156 4.45 7.82 -2.14
CA THR A 156 3.79 7.67 -3.45
C THR A 156 4.73 7.08 -4.50
N ILE A 157 5.94 7.62 -4.65
CA ILE A 157 6.93 7.15 -5.62
C ILE A 157 7.35 5.69 -5.34
N CYS A 158 7.67 5.36 -4.08
CA CYS A 158 8.05 4.00 -3.71
C CYS A 158 6.90 3.01 -3.86
N ALA A 159 5.66 3.42 -3.55
CA ALA A 159 4.49 2.57 -3.73
C ALA A 159 4.15 2.32 -5.21
N MET A 160 4.23 3.34 -6.09
CA MET A 160 4.03 3.14 -7.53
C MET A 160 5.09 2.23 -8.17
N ARG A 161 6.36 2.39 -7.79
CA ARG A 161 7.44 1.47 -8.18
C ARG A 161 7.12 0.03 -7.74
N TYR A 162 6.74 -0.15 -6.47
CA TYR A 162 6.42 -1.47 -5.93
C TYR A 162 5.20 -2.12 -6.61
N ILE A 163 4.15 -1.36 -6.95
CA ILE A 163 2.97 -1.86 -7.70
C ILE A 163 3.40 -2.47 -9.04
N LEU A 164 4.21 -1.74 -9.81
CA LEU A 164 4.64 -2.18 -11.14
C LEU A 164 5.64 -3.33 -11.05
N ASP A 165 6.63 -3.25 -10.15
CA ASP A 165 7.61 -4.32 -9.92
C ASP A 165 6.96 -5.62 -9.39
N LEU A 166 5.89 -5.53 -8.56
CA LEU A 166 5.17 -6.68 -8.01
C LEU A 166 4.32 -7.41 -9.06
N HIS A 167 3.79 -6.68 -10.03
CA HIS A 167 2.92 -7.23 -11.06
C HIS A 167 3.68 -7.69 -12.31
N LEU A 168 4.55 -6.84 -12.86
CA LEU A 168 5.29 -7.08 -14.10
C LEU A 168 6.64 -7.77 -13.87
N GLY A 169 7.15 -7.73 -12.63
CA GLY A 169 8.55 -8.04 -12.34
C GLY A 169 9.49 -6.89 -12.71
N ARG A 170 10.72 -6.95 -12.18
CA ARG A 170 11.75 -5.91 -12.38
C ARG A 170 12.48 -5.95 -13.72
N ILE A 171 12.42 -7.09 -14.42
CA ILE A 171 13.15 -7.35 -15.66
C ILE A 171 12.11 -7.60 -16.73
N ASN A 172 12.15 -6.83 -17.82
CA ASN A 172 11.25 -7.05 -18.95
C ASN A 172 11.58 -8.41 -19.61
N PRO A 173 10.69 -9.42 -19.52
CA PRO A 173 10.97 -10.76 -20.04
C PRO A 173 11.05 -10.79 -21.57
N LEU A 174 10.43 -9.82 -22.27
CA LEU A 174 10.38 -9.75 -23.73
C LEU A 174 11.76 -9.54 -24.38
N VAL A 175 12.77 -9.11 -23.61
CA VAL A 175 14.17 -9.02 -24.06
C VAL A 175 14.81 -10.41 -24.18
N PHE A 176 14.28 -11.42 -23.47
CA PHE A 176 14.87 -12.75 -23.37
C PHE A 176 13.99 -13.85 -23.97
N HIS A 177 12.67 -13.81 -23.78
CA HIS A 177 11.72 -14.78 -24.32
C HIS A 177 10.39 -14.14 -24.71
N SER A 178 10.02 -14.23 -26.00
CA SER A 178 8.78 -13.70 -26.56
C SER A 178 7.51 -14.49 -26.22
N THR A 179 7.64 -15.63 -25.54
CA THR A 179 6.52 -16.52 -25.16
C THR A 179 5.94 -16.24 -23.78
N LEU A 180 6.50 -15.29 -23.03
CA LEU A 180 5.98 -14.86 -21.74
C LEU A 180 4.95 -13.75 -21.96
N GLU A 181 3.68 -14.14 -22.08
CA GLU A 181 2.56 -13.20 -22.05
C GLU A 181 2.57 -12.45 -20.71
N ALA A 182 2.84 -11.15 -20.77
CA ALA A 182 2.66 -10.28 -19.61
C ALA A 182 1.17 -10.28 -19.21
N GLY A 183 0.92 -10.30 -17.90
CA GLY A 183 -0.45 -10.21 -17.35
C GLY A 183 -1.16 -8.92 -17.75
N PRO A 184 -2.46 -8.78 -17.42
CA PRO A 184 -3.25 -7.63 -17.81
C PRO A 184 -2.62 -6.31 -17.31
N ASP A 185 -2.08 -5.58 -18.28
CA ASP A 185 -1.43 -4.27 -18.18
C ASP A 185 -2.04 -3.38 -17.07
N ILE A 186 -1.26 -3.10 -16.01
CA ILE A 186 -1.63 -2.09 -15.00
C ILE A 186 -1.46 -0.71 -15.61
N ARG A 187 -2.45 -0.35 -16.43
CA ARG A 187 -2.74 1.03 -16.82
C ARG A 187 -3.29 1.74 -15.59
N GLY A 188 -2.43 2.47 -14.90
CA GLY A 188 -2.79 3.31 -13.75
C GLY A 188 -2.39 2.74 -12.39
N PRO A 189 -1.09 2.63 -12.04
CA PRO A 189 -0.66 2.52 -10.64
C PRO A 189 -1.22 3.68 -9.77
N SER A 190 -1.44 4.87 -10.33
CA SER A 190 -2.18 5.97 -9.69
C SER A 190 -3.62 5.60 -9.34
N ASP A 191 -4.33 4.97 -10.27
CA ASP A 191 -5.69 4.49 -10.08
C ASP A 191 -5.76 3.35 -9.06
N PHE A 192 -4.78 2.45 -9.06
CA PHE A 192 -4.68 1.40 -8.06
C PHE A 192 -4.47 1.99 -6.65
N LEU A 193 -3.49 2.88 -6.46
CA LEU A 193 -3.28 3.54 -5.16
C LEU A 193 -4.56 4.23 -4.69
N ARG A 194 -5.15 5.05 -5.56
CA ARG A 194 -6.31 5.88 -5.23
C ARG A 194 -7.58 5.07 -4.93
N LYS A 195 -7.86 4.01 -5.68
CA LYS A 195 -9.11 3.25 -5.61
C LYS A 195 -9.03 1.97 -4.76
N ARG A 196 -7.82 1.43 -4.52
CA ARG A 196 -7.62 0.15 -3.83
C ARG A 196 -6.76 0.22 -2.58
N VAL A 197 -5.85 1.18 -2.46
CA VAL A 197 -4.93 1.27 -1.30
C VAL A 197 -5.38 2.33 -0.29
N LEU A 198 -5.71 3.55 -0.73
CA LEU A 198 -6.08 4.64 0.18
C LEU A 198 -7.35 4.35 1.00
N SER A 199 -8.25 3.53 0.48
CA SER A 199 -9.50 3.10 1.12
C SER A 199 -9.44 1.67 1.70
N ALA A 200 -8.27 1.03 1.74
CA ALA A 200 -8.14 -0.33 2.25
C ALA A 200 -8.15 -0.39 3.78
N GLU A 201 -9.03 -1.22 4.35
CA GLU A 201 -8.89 -1.71 5.72
C GLU A 201 -7.71 -2.69 5.82
N ASP A 202 -7.61 -3.62 4.85
CA ASP A 202 -6.47 -4.52 4.68
C ASP A 202 -5.57 -4.08 3.50
N VAL A 203 -4.54 -3.31 3.82
CA VAL A 203 -3.51 -2.90 2.85
C VAL A 203 -2.72 -4.11 2.32
N ALA A 204 -2.50 -5.17 3.11
CA ALA A 204 -1.74 -6.34 2.67
C ALA A 204 -2.53 -7.12 1.61
N GLY A 205 -3.81 -7.39 1.87
CA GLY A 205 -4.74 -7.98 0.92
C GLY A 205 -4.88 -7.17 -0.37
N ALA A 206 -4.89 -5.84 -0.28
CA ALA A 206 -4.89 -4.97 -1.45
C ALA A 206 -3.68 -5.21 -2.35
N PHE A 207 -2.44 -5.16 -1.82
CA PHE A 207 -1.24 -5.47 -2.60
C PHE A 207 -1.20 -6.92 -3.09
N SER A 208 -1.68 -7.88 -2.30
CA SER A 208 -1.73 -9.28 -2.72
C SER A 208 -2.67 -9.56 -3.89
N ALA A 209 -3.63 -8.66 -4.19
CA ALA A 209 -4.46 -8.74 -5.39
C ALA A 209 -3.71 -8.35 -6.68
N LEU A 210 -2.51 -7.76 -6.60
CA LEU A 210 -1.65 -7.47 -7.75
C LEU A 210 -0.74 -8.64 -8.15
N GLU A 211 -0.51 -9.57 -7.22
CA GLU A 211 0.40 -10.70 -7.42
C GLU A 211 -0.09 -11.60 -8.56
N PRO A 212 0.80 -12.05 -9.49
CA PRO A 212 0.41 -12.94 -10.58
C PRO A 212 -0.37 -14.17 -10.09
N PRO A 213 -1.53 -14.49 -10.69
CA PRO A 213 -2.45 -15.50 -10.17
C PRO A 213 -1.94 -16.95 -10.31
N PHE A 214 -0.81 -17.15 -11.00
CA PHE A 214 -0.31 -18.45 -11.41
C PHE A 214 0.24 -19.28 -10.22
N PRO A 215 -0.07 -20.59 -10.14
CA PRO A 215 0.49 -21.46 -9.11
C PRO A 215 2.02 -21.55 -9.10
N SER A 216 2.67 -21.34 -10.25
CA SER A 216 4.13 -21.25 -10.40
C SER A 216 4.72 -20.06 -9.64
N TYR A 217 4.13 -18.87 -9.76
CA TYR A 217 4.53 -17.67 -9.02
C TYR A 217 4.46 -17.91 -7.50
N ARG A 218 3.35 -18.48 -7.01
CA ARG A 218 3.20 -18.80 -5.57
C ARG A 218 4.24 -19.82 -5.07
N ARG A 219 4.66 -20.78 -5.90
CA ARG A 219 5.77 -21.70 -5.57
C ARG A 219 7.11 -20.98 -5.54
N LEU A 220 7.36 -20.06 -6.48
CA LEU A 220 8.59 -19.26 -6.53
C LEU A 220 8.73 -18.36 -5.30
N VAL A 221 7.65 -17.67 -4.89
CA VAL A 221 7.64 -16.87 -3.65
C VAL A 221 7.96 -17.73 -2.43
N LYS A 222 7.37 -18.93 -2.29
CA LYS A 222 7.73 -19.88 -1.22
C LYS A 222 9.20 -20.32 -1.28
N ALA A 223 9.74 -20.52 -2.48
CA ALA A 223 11.15 -20.86 -2.65
C ALA A 223 12.08 -19.71 -2.21
N VAL A 224 11.75 -18.44 -2.53
CA VAL A 224 12.50 -17.26 -2.05
C VAL A 224 12.60 -17.25 -0.52
N TRP A 225 11.50 -17.51 0.18
CA TRP A 225 11.52 -17.65 1.65
C TRP A 225 12.42 -18.79 2.11
N ARG A 226 12.32 -19.99 1.52
CA ARG A 226 13.15 -21.14 1.91
C ARG A 226 14.64 -20.86 1.71
N TYR A 227 15.03 -20.36 0.54
CA TYR A 227 16.43 -20.06 0.24
C TYR A 227 17.03 -18.98 1.13
N ARG A 228 16.21 -18.04 1.64
CA ARG A 228 16.67 -17.02 2.60
C ARG A 228 16.85 -17.56 4.01
N GLN A 229 15.99 -18.47 4.46
CA GLN A 229 16.20 -19.20 5.72
C GLN A 229 17.51 -19.99 5.63
N LEU A 230 17.67 -20.80 4.58
CA LEU A 230 18.89 -21.56 4.32
C LEU A 230 20.14 -20.67 4.27
N SER A 231 20.07 -19.51 3.59
CA SER A 231 21.18 -18.55 3.52
C SER A 231 21.47 -17.82 4.84
N GLY A 232 20.54 -17.78 5.80
CA GLY A 232 20.74 -17.21 7.13
C GLY A 232 21.18 -18.23 8.19
N GLU A 233 20.91 -19.52 7.94
CA GLU A 233 21.46 -20.66 8.69
C GLU A 233 22.89 -21.01 8.27
N ASP A 234 23.31 -20.53 7.09
CA ASP A 234 24.63 -20.76 6.51
C ASP A 234 25.70 -19.80 7.04
N ASP A 235 26.94 -20.28 7.20
CA ASP A 235 28.08 -19.48 7.67
C ASP A 235 28.81 -18.71 6.55
N GLY A 236 28.35 -18.81 5.30
CA GLY A 236 28.92 -18.10 4.16
C GLY A 236 30.26 -18.64 3.65
N GLU A 237 30.83 -19.66 4.30
CA GLU A 237 32.12 -20.25 3.93
C GLU A 237 32.11 -20.74 2.46
N PRO A 238 33.01 -20.26 1.59
CA PRO A 238 33.05 -20.72 0.21
C PRO A 238 33.51 -22.19 0.13
N LEU A 239 33.08 -22.90 -0.90
CA LEU A 239 33.67 -24.20 -1.22
C LEU A 239 35.14 -24.01 -1.64
N PRO A 240 36.12 -24.72 -1.05
CA PRO A 240 37.52 -24.63 -1.44
C PRO A 240 37.71 -24.83 -2.95
N ALA A 241 38.44 -23.93 -3.59
CA ALA A 241 38.68 -24.02 -5.04
C ALA A 241 39.49 -25.29 -5.39
N SER A 242 39.08 -25.99 -6.46
CA SER A 242 39.84 -27.09 -7.05
C SER A 242 40.45 -26.65 -8.37
N LYS A 243 41.68 -27.10 -8.67
CA LYS A 243 42.34 -26.88 -9.96
C LYS A 243 41.86 -27.85 -11.05
N THR A 244 41.15 -28.91 -10.67
CA THR A 244 40.62 -29.96 -11.54
C THR A 244 39.16 -30.26 -11.24
N VAL A 245 38.44 -30.79 -12.22
CA VAL A 245 37.07 -31.29 -12.02
C VAL A 245 37.08 -32.42 -11.00
N ILE A 246 36.27 -32.30 -9.95
CA ILE A 246 36.08 -33.32 -8.92
C ILE A 246 35.07 -34.35 -9.42
N LYS A 247 35.45 -35.62 -9.46
CA LYS A 247 34.61 -36.76 -9.87
C LYS A 247 34.16 -37.59 -8.67
N PRO A 248 33.12 -38.44 -8.81
CA PRO A 248 32.78 -39.42 -7.79
C PRO A 248 33.98 -40.33 -7.48
N GLY A 249 34.40 -40.37 -6.22
CA GLY A 249 35.57 -41.12 -5.75
C GLY A 249 36.83 -40.28 -5.51
N ASP A 250 36.88 -39.03 -5.98
CA ASP A 250 38.04 -38.15 -5.79
C ASP A 250 38.12 -37.58 -4.35
N SER A 251 39.34 -37.41 -3.85
CA SER A 251 39.60 -36.70 -2.59
C SER A 251 39.44 -35.20 -2.76
N TYR A 252 38.52 -34.60 -2.00
CA TYR A 252 38.29 -33.14 -2.00
C TYR A 252 38.14 -32.60 -0.57
N SER A 253 38.94 -31.59 -0.22
CA SER A 253 38.95 -30.99 1.12
C SER A 253 37.63 -30.31 1.51
N GLY A 254 36.84 -29.85 0.53
CA GLY A 254 35.54 -29.22 0.76
C GLY A 254 34.38 -30.20 1.00
N VAL A 255 34.59 -31.52 1.03
CA VAL A 255 33.52 -32.52 1.23
C VAL A 255 32.67 -32.26 2.49
N PRO A 256 33.21 -31.89 3.68
CA PRO A 256 32.38 -31.58 4.85
C PRO A 256 31.43 -30.39 4.62
N ARG A 257 31.94 -29.32 3.99
CA ARG A 257 31.16 -28.12 3.65
C ARG A 257 30.06 -28.44 2.63
N LEU A 258 30.43 -29.14 1.55
CA LEU A 258 29.49 -29.61 0.52
C LEU A 258 28.39 -30.51 1.11
N THR A 259 28.74 -31.39 2.04
CA THR A 259 27.79 -32.29 2.72
C THR A 259 26.76 -31.51 3.54
N ARG A 260 27.16 -30.43 4.23
CA ARG A 260 26.22 -29.55 4.94
C ARG A 260 25.26 -28.86 3.97
N LEU A 261 25.78 -28.24 2.90
CA LEU A 261 24.98 -27.56 1.88
C LEU A 261 23.95 -28.48 1.21
N LEU A 262 24.31 -29.72 0.89
CA LEU A 262 23.40 -30.68 0.23
C LEU A 262 22.36 -31.32 1.16
N ARG A 263 22.60 -31.30 2.48
CA ARG A 263 21.63 -31.76 3.50
C ARG A 263 20.61 -30.68 3.85
N ALA A 264 20.96 -29.41 3.68
CA ALA A 264 20.11 -28.26 3.93
C ALA A 264 19.11 -28.08 2.76
N ARG A 265 18.02 -28.85 2.76
CA ARG A 265 16.89 -28.80 1.81
C ARG A 265 15.68 -28.09 2.42
#